data_AF-A0A316DDI9-F1
#
_entry.id   AF-A0A316DDI9-F1
#
_cell.length_a   1.000
_cell.length_b   1.000
_cell.length_c   1.000
_cell.angle_alpha   90.00
_cell.angle_beta   90.00
_cell.angle_gamma   90.00
#
_symmetry.space_group_name_H-M   'P 1'
#
loop_
_entity.id
_entity.type
_entity.pdbx_description
1 polymer ?
#
loop_
_entity_poly.entity_id
_entity_poly.type
_entity_poly.pdbx_seq_one_letter_code
_entity_poly.pdbx_strand_id
1 'polypeptide(L)'
;MEEYTVEQAFEILKKHGITESIQTVRRWLREGTLIGQSPGDHRQIGWKVNHDDLMAFIATRQPVSAFADIVEGITAELGALRNENNALRTKYGQLFVANQKLVEEIAVLKSEKERLRVKTQACDLQETNSHLKGAGPCSE
;
A
#
# COMPACT_ATOMS: atom_id res chain seq x y z
N MET A 1 28.31 1.59 16.73
CA MET A 1 28.53 2.99 16.36
C MET A 1 29.20 2.98 15.00
N GLU A 2 28.49 3.46 13.98
CA GLU A 2 29.01 3.55 12.63
C GLU A 2 29.95 4.78 12.56
N GLU A 3 31.16 4.59 12.04
CA GLU A 3 32.17 5.66 11.92
C GLU A 3 32.41 5.94 10.43
N TYR A 4 32.42 7.21 10.07
CA TYR A 4 32.70 7.67 8.72
C TYR A 4 34.11 8.24 8.59
N THR A 5 34.76 7.97 7.46
CA THR A 5 35.94 8.74 7.05
C THR A 5 35.55 10.16 6.66
N VAL A 6 36.52 11.06 6.53
CA VAL A 6 36.27 12.44 6.10
C VAL A 6 35.61 12.49 4.73
N GLU A 7 36.03 11.63 3.82
CA GLU A 7 35.48 11.52 2.47
C GLU A 7 34.02 11.06 2.50
N GLN A 8 33.69 10.05 3.33
CA GLN A 8 32.31 9.60 3.51
C GLN A 8 31.43 10.67 4.17
N ALA A 9 31.94 11.32 5.22
CA ALA A 9 31.25 12.43 5.87
C ALA A 9 31.01 13.60 4.90
N PHE A 10 31.98 13.87 4.01
CA PHE A 10 31.83 14.88 2.97
C PHE A 10 30.72 14.54 1.98
N GLU A 11 30.65 13.31 1.46
CA GLU A 11 29.58 12.91 0.54
C GLU A 11 28.19 13.03 1.19
N ILE A 12 28.07 12.69 2.47
CA ILE A 12 26.82 12.87 3.23
C ILE A 12 26.50 14.38 3.35
N LEU A 13 27.45 15.21 3.79
CA LEU A 13 27.23 16.65 3.96
C LEU A 13 26.89 17.35 2.62
N LYS A 14 27.47 16.89 1.52
CA LYS A 14 27.18 17.36 0.17
C LYS A 14 25.75 16.99 -0.26
N LYS A 15 25.32 15.74 -0.03
CA LYS A 15 23.95 15.30 -0.29
C LYS A 15 22.91 16.12 0.48
N HIS A 16 23.25 16.56 1.69
CA HIS A 16 22.43 17.44 2.52
C HIS A 16 22.52 18.93 2.14
N GLY A 17 23.30 19.29 1.11
CA GLY A 17 23.44 20.66 0.63
C GLY A 17 24.22 21.60 1.57
N ILE A 18 24.98 21.04 2.52
CA ILE A 18 25.67 21.83 3.55
C ILE A 18 27.01 22.36 3.03
N THR A 19 27.75 21.57 2.25
CA THR A 19 29.03 22.00 1.68
C THR A 19 29.39 21.24 0.41
N GLU A 20 30.01 21.95 -0.54
CA GLU A 20 30.54 21.39 -1.79
C GLU A 20 32.06 21.15 -1.73
N SER A 21 32.71 21.46 -0.60
CA SER A 21 34.16 21.35 -0.46
C SER A 21 34.58 20.47 0.72
N ILE A 22 35.32 19.40 0.43
CA ILE A 22 35.95 18.54 1.43
C ILE A 22 36.92 19.30 2.33
N GLN A 23 37.52 20.41 1.84
CA GLN A 23 38.42 21.23 2.65
C GLN A 23 37.69 21.95 3.79
N THR A 24 36.41 22.29 3.57
CA THR A 24 35.55 22.86 4.61
C THR A 24 35.28 21.83 5.71
N VAL A 25 35.02 20.57 5.34
CA VAL A 25 34.84 19.47 6.30
C VAL A 25 36.10 19.26 7.14
N ARG A 26 37.27 19.21 6.50
CA ARG A 26 38.56 19.10 7.19
C ARG A 26 38.84 20.28 8.12
N ARG A 27 38.39 21.49 7.75
CA ARG A 27 38.50 22.69 8.58
C ARG A 27 37.62 22.57 9.83
N TRP A 28 36.35 22.17 9.69
CA TRP A 28 35.44 21.99 10.82
C TRP A 28 35.92 20.95 11.83
N LEU A 29 36.55 19.87 11.36
CA LEU A 29 37.16 18.87 12.24
C LEU A 29 38.33 19.45 13.05
N ARG A 30 39.18 20.28 12.42
CA ARG A 30 40.29 20.94 13.11
C ARG A 30 39.83 22.02 14.09
N GLU A 31 38.77 22.74 13.75
CA GLU A 31 38.20 23.80 14.59
C GLU A 31 37.30 23.25 15.70
N GLY A 32 37.04 21.93 15.74
CA GLY A 32 36.14 21.30 16.71
C GLY A 32 34.66 21.64 16.50
N THR A 33 34.32 22.23 15.36
CA THR A 33 32.94 22.54 14.94
C THR A 33 32.19 21.27 14.53
N LEU A 34 32.90 20.30 13.95
CA LEU A 34 32.43 18.94 13.74
C LEU A 34 33.22 18.02 14.69
N ILE A 35 32.51 17.27 15.53
CA ILE A 35 33.15 16.35 16.48
C ILE A 35 33.69 15.15 15.70
N GLY A 36 34.99 14.92 15.81
CA GLY A 36 35.66 13.79 15.19
C GLY A 36 36.84 13.31 16.02
N GLN A 37 37.16 12.04 15.88
CA GLN A 37 38.33 11.44 16.49
C GLN A 37 39.57 11.81 15.66
N SER A 38 40.49 12.55 16.31
CA SER A 38 41.76 12.94 15.71
C SER A 38 42.63 11.71 15.47
N PRO A 39 43.29 11.59 14.31
CA PRO A 39 44.14 10.44 13.98
C PRO A 39 45.39 10.25 14.88
N GLY A 40 45.62 11.10 15.88
CA GLY A 40 46.76 10.96 16.80
C GLY A 40 48.11 10.80 16.07
N ASP A 41 48.94 9.87 16.55
CA ASP A 41 50.23 9.52 15.93
C ASP A 41 50.09 8.75 14.61
N HIS A 42 48.89 8.26 14.28
CA HIS A 42 48.62 7.51 13.06
C HIS A 42 47.92 8.38 12.01
N ARG A 43 48.64 9.41 11.53
CA ARG A 43 48.20 10.31 10.45
C ARG A 43 47.72 9.60 9.18
N GLN A 44 48.11 8.34 8.96
CA GLN A 44 47.67 7.53 7.82
C GLN A 44 46.20 7.08 7.90
N ILE A 45 45.61 7.06 9.10
CA ILE A 45 44.23 6.58 9.33
C ILE A 45 43.20 7.69 9.03
N GLY A 46 43.60 8.96 9.10
CA GLY A 46 42.71 10.10 8.87
C GLY A 46 41.70 10.33 10.01
N TRP A 47 40.93 11.41 9.90
CA TRP A 47 39.89 11.70 10.88
C TRP A 47 38.71 10.74 10.74
N LYS A 48 38.15 10.34 11.86
CA LYS A 48 36.90 9.59 11.91
C LYS A 48 35.80 10.41 12.54
N VAL A 49 34.60 10.36 11.97
CA VAL A 49 33.42 11.07 12.44
C VAL A 49 32.39 10.05 12.88
N ASN A 50 31.87 10.18 14.09
CA ASN A 50 30.78 9.31 14.55
C ASN A 50 29.49 9.68 13.78
N HIS A 51 28.69 8.68 13.41
CA HIS A 51 27.39 8.88 12.79
C HIS A 51 26.50 9.86 13.57
N ASP A 52 26.38 9.69 14.88
CA ASP A 52 25.48 10.49 15.72
C ASP A 52 25.91 11.97 15.74
N ASP A 53 27.21 12.22 15.85
CA ASP A 53 27.79 13.57 15.82
C ASP A 53 27.63 14.25 14.46
N LEU A 54 27.80 13.48 13.37
CA LEU A 54 27.59 13.98 12.01
C LEU A 54 26.12 14.36 11.78
N MET A 55 25.19 13.53 12.23
CA MET A 55 23.76 13.79 12.10
C MET A 55 23.32 14.97 12.97
N ALA A 56 23.85 15.10 14.19
CA ALA A 56 23.62 16.27 15.03
C ALA A 56 24.12 17.56 14.35
N PHE A 57 25.30 17.52 13.74
CA PHE A 57 25.83 18.65 12.98
C PHE A 57 24.95 19.01 11.77
N ILE A 58 24.49 18.02 11.02
CA ILE A 58 23.56 18.21 9.89
C ILE A 58 22.26 18.87 10.38
N ALA A 59 21.67 18.35 11.46
CA ALA A 59 20.44 18.87 12.04
C ALA A 59 20.55 20.33 12.49
N THR A 60 21.71 20.75 13.00
CA THR A 60 21.94 22.17 13.37
C THR A 60 22.09 23.12 12.18
N ARG A 61 22.46 22.61 11.00
CA ARG A 61 22.72 23.44 9.80
C ARG A 61 21.60 23.41 8.78
N GLN A 62 20.70 22.43 8.85
CA GLN A 62 19.49 22.44 8.04
C GLN A 62 18.38 23.17 8.80
N PRO A 63 17.83 24.27 8.27
CA PRO A 63 16.70 24.91 8.92
C PRO A 63 15.52 23.93 8.88
N VAL A 64 14.87 23.71 10.03
CA VAL A 64 13.67 22.87 10.15
C VAL A 64 12.59 23.27 9.13
N SER A 65 12.57 24.55 8.73
CA SER A 65 11.70 25.07 7.68
C SER A 65 11.92 24.47 6.29
N ALA A 66 13.14 24.03 5.93
CA ALA A 66 13.42 23.42 4.63
C ALA A 66 12.76 22.04 4.47
N PHE A 67 12.46 21.36 5.58
CA PHE A 67 11.72 20.10 5.58
C PHE A 67 10.24 20.27 5.88
N ALA A 68 9.82 21.41 6.41
CA ALA A 68 8.43 21.65 6.78
C ALA A 68 7.49 21.51 5.58
N ASP A 69 7.82 22.14 4.45
CA ASP A 69 6.99 22.09 3.23
C ASP A 69 6.91 20.67 2.66
N ILE A 70 8.03 19.92 2.72
CA ILE A 70 8.10 18.52 2.28
C ILE A 70 7.23 17.64 3.18
N VAL A 71 7.34 17.80 4.50
CA VAL A 71 6.57 17.05 5.49
C VAL A 71 5.08 17.37 5.35
N GLU A 72 4.72 18.64 5.14
CA GLU A 72 3.34 19.05 4.90
C GLU A 72 2.77 18.40 3.64
N GLY A 73 3.52 18.43 2.53
CA GLY A 73 3.15 17.77 1.27
C GLY A 73 2.93 16.26 1.44
N ILE A 74 3.90 15.56 2.04
CA ILE A 74 3.81 14.12 2.31
C ILE A 74 2.60 13.81 3.22
N THR A 75 2.36 14.65 4.24
CA THR A 75 1.25 14.46 5.17
C THR A 75 -0.11 14.63 4.46
N ALA A 76 -0.23 15.61 3.58
CA ALA A 76 -1.44 15.84 2.79
C ALA A 76 -1.71 14.68 1.83
N GLU A 77 -0.70 14.21 1.11
CA GLU A 77 -0.82 13.05 0.19
C GLU A 77 -1.18 11.77 0.94
N LEU A 78 -0.56 11.51 2.09
CA LEU A 78 -0.93 10.38 2.97
C LEU A 78 -2.39 10.46 3.43
N GLY A 79 -2.89 11.65 3.73
CA GLY A 79 -4.29 11.89 4.07
C GLY A 79 -5.23 11.55 2.91
N ALA A 80 -4.91 12.03 1.70
CA ALA A 80 -5.70 11.76 0.50
C ALA A 80 -5.74 10.25 0.17
N LEU A 81 -4.59 9.57 0.18
CA LEU A 81 -4.49 8.14 -0.09
C LEU A 81 -5.22 7.28 0.95
N ARG A 82 -5.23 7.69 2.22
CA ARG A 82 -6.03 7.03 3.27
C ARG A 82 -7.52 7.17 3.01
N ASN A 83 -7.98 8.35 2.61
CA ASN A 83 -9.37 8.59 2.29
C ASN A 83 -9.83 7.75 1.08
N GLU A 84 -9.01 7.70 0.02
CA GLU A 84 -9.28 6.87 -1.15
C GLU A 84 -9.34 5.37 -0.79
N ASN A 85 -8.38 4.89 0.02
CA ASN A 85 -8.39 3.50 0.51
C ASN A 85 -9.67 3.16 1.29
N ASN A 86 -10.11 4.06 2.16
CA ASN A 86 -11.35 3.86 2.93
C ASN A 86 -12.59 3.84 2.02
N ALA A 87 -12.62 4.71 1.00
CA ALA A 87 -13.70 4.71 0.02
C ALA A 87 -13.71 3.41 -0.81
N LEU A 88 -12.54 2.93 -1.23
CA LEU A 88 -12.41 1.65 -1.95
C LEU A 88 -12.86 0.46 -1.10
N ARG A 89 -12.44 0.41 0.16
CA ARG A 89 -12.89 -0.63 1.11
C ARG A 89 -14.40 -0.64 1.28
N THR A 90 -15.00 0.54 1.39
CA THR A 90 -16.47 0.69 1.49
C THR A 90 -17.16 0.16 0.25
N LYS A 91 -16.70 0.57 -0.94
CA LYS A 91 -17.24 0.08 -2.23
C LYS A 91 -17.09 -1.44 -2.36
N TYR A 92 -15.95 -1.99 -1.96
CA TYR A 92 -15.71 -3.44 -2.00
C TYR A 92 -16.68 -4.19 -1.07
N GLY A 93 -16.89 -3.70 0.15
CA GLY A 93 -17.88 -4.25 1.08
C GLY A 93 -19.31 -4.21 0.53
N GLN A 94 -19.71 -3.09 -0.09
CA GLN A 94 -21.01 -2.97 -0.74
C GLN A 94 -21.16 -3.96 -1.89
N LEU A 95 -20.13 -4.11 -2.73
CA LEU A 95 -20.14 -5.04 -3.85
C LEU A 95 -20.22 -6.50 -3.38
N PHE A 96 -19.52 -6.84 -2.29
CA PHE A 96 -19.59 -8.17 -1.67
C PHE A 96 -21.03 -8.50 -1.24
N VAL A 97 -21.70 -7.60 -0.52
CA VAL A 97 -23.09 -7.78 -0.08
C VAL A 97 -24.04 -7.87 -1.28
N ALA A 98 -23.85 -7.03 -2.30
CA ALA A 98 -24.65 -7.08 -3.52
C ALA A 98 -24.49 -8.41 -4.26
N ASN A 99 -23.26 -8.90 -4.40
CA ASN A 99 -22.98 -10.19 -5.02
C ASN A 99 -23.60 -11.35 -4.23
N GLN A 100 -23.55 -11.32 -2.90
CA GLN A 100 -24.20 -12.33 -2.08
C GLN A 100 -25.71 -12.40 -2.35
N LYS A 101 -26.39 -11.24 -2.38
CA LYS A 101 -27.83 -11.16 -2.69
C LYS A 101 -28.16 -11.72 -4.08
N LEU A 102 -27.35 -11.37 -5.09
CA LEU A 102 -27.55 -11.88 -6.45
C LEU A 102 -27.39 -13.40 -6.52
N VAL A 103 -26.42 -13.97 -5.79
CA VAL A 103 -26.23 -15.43 -5.72
C VAL A 103 -27.43 -16.11 -5.07
N GLU A 104 -27.96 -15.54 -3.98
CA GLU A 104 -29.17 -16.04 -3.31
C GLU A 104 -30.39 -15.98 -4.25
N GLU A 105 -30.59 -14.86 -4.96
CA GLU A 105 -31.67 -14.68 -5.93
C GLU A 105 -31.56 -15.70 -7.08
N ILE A 106 -30.36 -15.91 -7.63
CA ILE A 106 -30.13 -16.92 -8.67
C ILE A 106 -30.50 -18.32 -8.16
N ALA A 107 -30.21 -18.65 -6.91
CA ALA A 107 -30.58 -19.95 -6.34
C ALA A 107 -32.11 -20.13 -6.26
N VAL A 108 -32.83 -19.10 -5.81
CA VAL A 108 -34.30 -19.10 -5.76
C VAL A 108 -34.88 -19.27 -7.16
N LEU A 109 -34.45 -18.45 -8.13
CA LEU A 109 -34.94 -18.52 -9.51
C LEU A 109 -34.68 -19.88 -10.17
N LYS A 110 -33.54 -20.51 -9.88
CA LYS A 110 -33.25 -21.88 -10.35
C LYS A 110 -34.24 -22.91 -9.77
N SER A 111 -34.56 -22.81 -8.47
CA SER A 111 -35.52 -23.72 -7.83
C SER A 111 -36.94 -23.55 -8.39
N GLU A 112 -37.35 -22.31 -8.63
CA GLU A 112 -38.67 -22.02 -9.20
C GLU A 112 -38.78 -22.47 -10.65
N LYS A 113 -37.72 -22.26 -11.45
CA LYS A 113 -37.65 -22.78 -12.82
C LYS A 113 -37.86 -24.29 -12.87
N GLU A 114 -37.22 -25.04 -11.97
CA GLU A 114 -37.38 -26.49 -11.93
C GLU A 114 -38.79 -26.91 -11.49
N ARG A 115 -39.37 -26.22 -10.49
CA ARG A 115 -40.76 -26.46 -10.06
C ARG A 115 -41.75 -26.26 -11.21
N LEU A 116 -41.58 -25.18 -11.99
CA LEU A 116 -42.41 -24.90 -13.14
C LEU A 116 -42.25 -25.97 -14.23
N ARG A 117 -41.02 -26.41 -14.51
CA ARG A 117 -40.75 -27.49 -15.45
C ARG A 117 -41.50 -28.78 -15.09
N VAL A 118 -41.42 -29.20 -13.83
CA VAL A 118 -42.12 -30.39 -13.34
C VAL A 118 -43.63 -30.23 -13.44
N LYS A 119 -44.16 -29.05 -13.10
CA LYS A 119 -45.60 -28.76 -13.19
C LYS A 119 -46.11 -28.84 -14.63
N THR A 120 -45.38 -28.26 -15.59
CA THR A 120 -45.73 -28.35 -17.01
C THR A 120 -45.77 -29.80 -17.47
N GLN A 121 -44.73 -30.59 -17.16
CA GLN A 121 -44.66 -32.00 -17.54
C GLN A 121 -45.81 -32.84 -16.94
N ALA A 122 -46.25 -32.51 -15.73
CA ALA A 122 -47.39 -33.17 -15.09
C ALA A 122 -48.73 -32.82 -15.76
N CYS A 123 -48.93 -31.57 -16.17
CA CYS A 123 -50.11 -31.16 -16.94
C CYS A 123 -50.19 -31.88 -18.29
N ASP A 124 -49.09 -31.96 -19.02
CA ASP A 124 -49.03 -32.67 -20.30
C ASP A 124 -49.37 -34.16 -20.16
N LEU A 125 -48.90 -34.81 -19.08
CA LEU A 125 -49.25 -36.20 -18.76
C LEU A 125 -50.72 -36.39 -18.34
N GLN A 126 -51.31 -35.40 -17.67
CA GLN A 126 -52.75 -35.44 -17.34
C GLN A 126 -53.61 -35.32 -18.59
N GLU A 127 -53.23 -34.43 -19.51
CA GLU A 127 -53.95 -34.21 -20.76
C GLU A 127 -53.87 -35.44 -21.68
N THR A 128 -52.70 -36.07 -21.82
CA THR A 128 -52.57 -37.32 -22.60
C THR A 128 -53.38 -38.47 -21.99
N ASN A 129 -53.41 -38.62 -20.67
CA ASN A 129 -54.20 -39.66 -20.00
C ASN A 129 -55.72 -39.44 -20.15
N SER A 130 -56.20 -38.19 -20.13
CA SER A 130 -57.63 -37.92 -20.33
C SER A 130 -58.06 -38.23 -21.76
N HIS A 131 -57.22 -37.96 -22.76
CA HIS A 131 -57.46 -38.34 -24.15
C HIS A 131 -57.52 -39.86 -24.33
N LEU A 132 -56.61 -40.61 -23.69
CA LEU A 132 -56.62 -42.08 -23.74
C LEU A 132 -57.85 -42.69 -23.06
N LYS A 133 -58.34 -42.12 -21.95
CA LYS A 133 -59.57 -42.60 -21.27
C LYS A 133 -60.86 -42.26 -22.03
N GLY A 134 -60.86 -41.21 -22.85
CA GLY A 134 -61.98 -40.84 -23.72
C GLY A 134 -62.10 -41.72 -24.98
N ALA A 135 -60.99 -42.32 -25.41
CA ALA A 135 -60.96 -43.31 -26.48
C ALA A 135 -61.37 -44.70 -25.93
N GLY A 136 -62.68 -44.91 -25.75
CA GLY A 136 -63.24 -46.23 -25.42
C GLY A 136 -62.91 -47.30 -26.48
N PRO A 137 -63.00 -48.60 -26.14
CA PRO A 137 -62.40 -49.66 -26.94
C PRO A 137 -63.03 -49.73 -28.33
N CYS A 138 -62.20 -49.58 -29.37
CA CYS A 138 -62.55 -50.00 -30.72
C CYS A 138 -62.95 -51.47 -30.64
N SER A 139 -64.23 -51.73 -30.83
CA SER A 139 -64.80 -53.07 -30.88
C SER A 139 -64.37 -53.73 -32.20
N GLU A 140 -63.89 -54.96 -32.10
CA GLU A 140 -63.44 -55.82 -33.22
C GLU A 140 -64.52 -56.06 -34.28
#